data_AF-A0A969F300-F1
#
_entry.id   AF-A0A969F300-F1
#
_cell.length_a   1.000
_cell.length_b   1.000
_cell.length_c   1.000
_cell.angle_alpha   90.00
_cell.angle_beta   90.00
_cell.angle_gamma   90.00
#
_symmetry.space_group_name_H-M   'P 1'
#
loop_
_entity.id
_entity.type
_entity.pdbx_description
1 polymer ?
#
loop_
_entity_poly.entity_id
_entity_poly.type
_entity_poly.pdbx_seq_one_letter_code
_entity_poly.pdbx_strand_id
1 'polypeptide(L)'
;MDRRVSLSEIGALSEIADLYIGNDTGPTHIAAAVGCPTCAIYGPSDPALSAPYGAEGKVVVLWKEGERGRPFSWEQGVTVSEAQKAADKLLSRKPYP
;
A
#
# COMPACT_ATOMS: atom_id res chain seq x y z
N MET A 1 -4.36 -4.06 28.23
CA MET A 1 -3.33 -3.43 27.37
C MET A 1 -4.04 -2.59 26.33
N ASP A 2 -3.74 -1.30 26.25
CA ASP A 2 -4.20 -0.43 25.16
C ASP A 2 -3.44 -0.81 23.88
N ARG A 3 -4.17 -1.03 22.78
CA ARG A 3 -3.62 -1.52 21.49
C ARG A 3 -3.47 -0.39 20.46
N ARG A 4 -3.52 0.87 20.90
CA ARG A 4 -3.42 2.04 20.05
C ARG A 4 -1.96 2.45 19.85
N VAL A 5 -1.64 2.82 18.61
CA VAL A 5 -0.42 3.52 18.23
C VAL A 5 -0.82 4.88 17.67
N SER A 6 -0.02 5.90 17.96
CA SER A 6 -0.16 7.24 17.42
C SER A 6 0.26 7.29 15.94
N LEU A 7 -0.16 8.35 15.25
CA LEU A 7 0.23 8.56 13.86
C LEU A 7 1.75 8.72 13.71
N SER A 8 2.40 9.37 14.68
CA SER A 8 3.86 9.53 14.71
C SER A 8 4.57 8.19 14.89
N GLU A 9 4.04 7.29 15.72
CA GLU A 9 4.59 5.94 15.89
C GLU A 9 4.43 5.09 14.62
N ILE A 10 3.29 5.21 13.90
CA ILE A 10 3.13 4.56 12.58
C ILE A 10 4.18 5.07 11.60
N GLY A 11 4.42 6.38 11.55
CA GLY A 11 5.45 6.98 10.72
C GLY A 11 6.85 6.45 11.06
N ALA A 12 7.23 6.50 12.33
CA ALA A 12 8.54 6.04 12.80
C ALA A 12 8.79 4.55 12.51
N LEU A 13 7.77 3.70 12.70
CA LEU A 13 7.88 2.28 12.35
C LEU A 13 7.97 2.05 10.84
N SER A 14 7.26 2.85 10.05
CA SER A 14 7.29 2.74 8.59
C SER A 14 8.62 3.21 7.99
N GLU A 15 9.25 4.24 8.58
CA GLU A 15 10.55 4.77 8.14
C GLU A 15 11.66 3.72 8.17
N ILE A 16 11.61 2.79 9.14
CA ILE A 16 12.58 1.72 9.31
C ILE A 16 12.14 0.38 8.69
N ALA A 17 10.94 0.32 8.09
CA ALA A 17 10.43 -0.89 7.49
C ALA A 17 10.95 -1.07 6.05
N ASP A 18 11.34 -2.29 5.70
CA ASP A 18 11.75 -2.64 4.33
C ASP A 18 10.58 -2.57 3.34
N LEU A 19 9.35 -2.76 3.82
CA LEU A 19 8.12 -2.74 3.03
C LEU A 19 6.89 -2.49 3.91
N TYR A 20 6.01 -1.63 3.44
CA TYR A 20 4.63 -1.50 3.92
C TYR A 20 3.66 -2.13 2.91
N ILE A 21 2.71 -2.94 3.39
CA ILE A 21 1.58 -3.44 2.60
C ILE A 21 0.28 -3.06 3.31
N GLY A 22 -0.62 -2.37 2.61
CA GLY A 22 -1.91 -1.99 3.16
C GLY A 22 -2.94 -1.66 2.10
N ASN A 23 -4.15 -1.33 2.55
CA ASN A 23 -5.27 -0.93 1.70
C ASN A 23 -5.38 0.61 1.63
N ASP A 24 -6.44 1.10 0.98
CA ASP A 24 -6.79 2.53 0.90
C ASP A 24 -7.18 3.12 2.28
N THR A 25 -6.19 3.38 3.14
CA THR A 25 -6.36 3.95 4.49
C THR A 25 -5.20 4.87 4.89
N GLY A 26 -5.43 5.75 5.88
CA GLY A 26 -4.45 6.73 6.35
C GLY A 26 -3.03 6.19 6.64
N PRO A 27 -2.84 5.04 7.32
CA PRO A 27 -1.52 4.47 7.56
C PRO A 27 -0.72 4.19 6.28
N THR A 28 -1.37 3.78 5.20
CA THR A 28 -0.72 3.56 3.89
C THR A 28 -0.15 4.87 3.32
N HIS A 29 -0.87 5.98 3.49
CA HIS A 29 -0.37 7.30 3.08
C HIS A 29 0.79 7.76 3.96
N ILE A 30 0.72 7.52 5.27
CA ILE A 30 1.81 7.87 6.19
C ILE A 30 3.08 7.10 5.82
N ALA A 31 2.97 5.79 5.58
CA ALA A 31 4.10 4.96 5.16
C ALA A 31 4.74 5.45 3.86
N ALA A 32 3.93 5.77 2.85
CA ALA A 32 4.42 6.33 1.59
C ALA A 32 5.09 7.70 1.79
N ALA A 33 4.51 8.56 2.63
CA ALA A 33 5.01 9.92 2.90
C ALA A 33 6.37 9.92 3.62
N VAL A 34 6.63 8.97 4.51
CA VAL A 34 7.94 8.80 5.16
C VAL A 34 8.96 8.04 4.29
N GLY A 35 8.58 7.70 3.05
CA GLY A 35 9.50 7.11 2.07
C GLY A 35 9.70 5.61 2.20
N CYS A 36 8.84 4.91 2.95
CA CYS A 36 8.81 3.46 2.99
C CYS A 36 8.39 2.89 1.61
N PRO A 37 9.07 1.86 1.08
CA PRO A 37 8.53 1.10 -0.04
C PRO A 37 7.11 0.63 0.30
N THR A 38 6.12 0.99 -0.52
CA THR A 38 4.70 0.85 -0.18
C THR A 38 3.96 0.12 -1.29
N CYS A 39 3.34 -1.02 -0.96
CA CYS A 39 2.38 -1.71 -1.80
C CYS A 39 0.96 -1.41 -1.29
N ALA A 40 0.21 -0.63 -2.06
CA ALA A 40 -1.16 -0.24 -1.71
C ALA A 40 -2.17 -1.05 -2.55
N ILE A 41 -3.08 -1.77 -1.90
CA ILE A 41 -4.05 -2.66 -2.55
C ILE A 41 -5.45 -2.04 -2.45
N TYR A 42 -6.00 -1.68 -3.61
CA TYR A 42 -7.31 -1.07 -3.76
C TYR A 42 -8.31 -2.10 -4.29
N GLY A 43 -9.55 -1.99 -3.81
CA GLY A 43 -10.70 -2.74 -4.31
C GLY A 43 -11.67 -1.80 -5.02
N PRO A 44 -12.84 -1.47 -4.43
CA PRO A 44 -13.84 -0.63 -5.08
C PRO A 44 -13.44 0.86 -5.20
N SER A 45 -12.51 1.34 -4.38
CA SER A 45 -12.03 2.73 -4.42
C SER A 45 -11.15 2.98 -5.65
N ASP A 46 -11.41 4.05 -6.40
CA ASP A 46 -10.55 4.49 -7.50
C ASP A 46 -9.27 5.16 -6.95
N PRO A 47 -8.07 4.59 -7.19
CA PRO A 47 -6.81 5.17 -6.76
C PRO A 47 -6.49 6.50 -7.45
N ALA A 48 -7.13 6.86 -8.57
CA ALA A 48 -6.96 8.18 -9.19
C ALA A 48 -7.39 9.33 -8.25
N LEU A 49 -8.22 9.05 -7.24
CA LEU A 49 -8.69 10.03 -6.27
C LEU A 49 -7.75 10.20 -5.07
N SER A 50 -7.04 9.15 -4.69
CA SER A 50 -6.40 9.06 -3.37
C SER A 50 -5.20 8.10 -3.33
N ALA A 51 -4.55 7.80 -4.45
CA ALA A 51 -3.32 7.00 -4.40
C ALA A 51 -2.29 7.63 -3.44
N PRO A 52 -1.55 6.82 -2.66
CA PRO A 52 -0.51 7.33 -1.78
C PRO A 52 0.54 8.10 -2.57
N TYR A 53 0.79 9.34 -2.18
CA TYR A 53 1.86 10.13 -2.76
C TYR A 53 3.20 9.67 -2.21
N GLY A 54 4.16 9.40 -3.08
CA GLY A 54 5.50 8.97 -2.68
C GLY A 54 6.50 9.13 -3.81
N ALA A 55 7.78 9.01 -3.47
CA ALA A 55 8.87 9.14 -4.44
C ALA A 55 8.73 8.12 -5.58
N GLU A 56 9.10 8.54 -6.80
CA GLU A 56 8.98 7.72 -8.00
C GLU A 56 9.64 6.34 -7.80
N GLY A 57 8.84 5.30 -8.00
CA GLY A 57 9.29 3.91 -7.85
C GLY A 57 9.27 3.35 -6.42
N LYS A 58 8.95 4.12 -5.38
CA LYS A 58 8.78 3.57 -4.02
C LYS A 58 7.35 3.10 -3.72
N VAL A 59 6.37 3.55 -4.49
CA VAL A 59 4.96 3.16 -4.30
C VAL A 59 4.50 2.32 -5.50
N VAL A 60 3.83 1.21 -5.21
CA VAL A 60 3.08 0.42 -6.19
C VAL A 60 1.64 0.36 -5.73
N VAL A 61 0.72 0.77 -6.61
CA VAL A 61 -0.72 0.66 -6.39
C VAL A 61 -1.24 -0.49 -7.23
N LEU A 62 -1.87 -1.46 -6.57
CA LEU A 62 -2.59 -2.56 -7.21
C LEU A 62 -4.07 -2.29 -7.10
N TRP A 63 -4.80 -2.35 -8.21
CA TRP A 63 -6.22 -2.03 -8.22
C TRP A 63 -6.97 -2.85 -9.27
N LYS A 64 -8.18 -3.29 -8.91
CA LYS A 64 -9.19 -3.78 -9.83
C LYS A 64 -10.55 -3.24 -9.42
N GLU A 65 -11.20 -2.52 -10.33
CA GLU A 65 -12.50 -1.84 -10.13
C GLU A 65 -13.64 -2.82 -9.78
N GLY A 66 -13.51 -4.09 -10.18
CA GLY A 66 -14.58 -5.09 -10.10
C GLY A 66 -15.59 -4.96 -11.24
N GLU A 67 -16.68 -5.73 -11.19
CA GLU A 67 -17.74 -5.69 -12.21
C GLU A 67 -18.72 -4.53 -11.97
N ARG A 68 -18.87 -3.65 -12.98
CA ARG A 68 -19.83 -2.53 -12.92
C ARG A 68 -21.26 -3.03 -12.71
N GLY A 69 -21.96 -2.41 -11.76
CA GLY A 69 -23.35 -2.76 -11.45
C GLY A 69 -23.50 -3.99 -10.54
N ARG A 70 -22.40 -4.54 -10.02
CA ARG A 70 -22.41 -5.59 -9.00
C ARG A 70 -21.67 -5.15 -7.74
N PRO A 71 -22.04 -5.68 -6.55
CA PRO A 71 -21.21 -5.51 -5.36
C PRO A 71 -19.79 -6.02 -5.61
N PHE A 72 -18.80 -5.28 -5.13
CA PHE A 72 -17.40 -5.68 -5.25
C PHE A 72 -17.14 -7.04 -4.57
N SER A 73 -16.36 -7.89 -5.23
CA SER A 73 -15.89 -9.18 -4.70
C SER A 73 -14.40 -9.33 -4.91
N TRP A 74 -13.70 -9.78 -3.87
CA TRP A 74 -12.26 -10.08 -3.94
C TRP A 74 -11.92 -11.26 -4.85
N GLU A 75 -12.90 -12.08 -5.26
CA GLU A 75 -12.69 -13.10 -6.30
C GLU A 75 -12.24 -12.50 -7.63
N GLN A 76 -12.62 -11.25 -7.90
CA GLN A 76 -12.24 -10.48 -9.08
C GLN A 76 -11.23 -9.38 -8.76
N GLY A 77 -10.77 -9.33 -7.51
CA GLY A 77 -9.85 -8.34 -7.01
C GLY A 77 -8.39 -8.64 -7.35
N VAL A 78 -7.51 -7.83 -6.77
CA VAL A 78 -6.07 -8.10 -6.77
C VAL A 78 -5.84 -9.44 -6.08
N THR A 79 -5.11 -10.33 -6.75
CA THR A 79 -4.76 -11.65 -6.24
C THR A 79 -3.55 -11.60 -5.32
N VAL A 80 -3.39 -12.62 -4.47
CA VAL A 80 -2.20 -12.79 -3.64
C VAL A 80 -0.92 -12.85 -4.48
N SER A 81 -0.96 -13.50 -5.65
CA SER A 81 0.20 -13.62 -6.54
C SER A 81 0.63 -12.26 -7.11
N GLU A 82 -0.34 -11.41 -7.50
CA GLU A 82 -0.07 -10.03 -7.94
C GLU A 82 0.53 -9.19 -6.80
N ALA A 83 -0.02 -9.30 -5.59
CA ALA A 83 0.50 -8.62 -4.40
C ALA A 83 1.92 -9.06 -4.06
N GLN A 84 2.20 -10.37 -4.10
CA GLN A 84 3.52 -10.93 -3.85
C GLN A 84 4.54 -10.45 -4.89
N LYS A 85 4.20 -10.47 -6.17
CA LYS A 85 5.07 -9.97 -7.24
C LYS A 85 5.40 -8.48 -7.07
N ALA A 86 4.44 -7.68 -6.61
CA ALA A 86 4.68 -6.26 -6.29
C ALA A 86 5.61 -6.10 -5.09
N ALA A 87 5.41 -6.89 -4.02
CA ALA A 87 6.28 -6.90 -2.85
C ALA A 87 7.73 -7.27 -3.22
N ASP A 88 7.93 -8.35 -3.99
CA ASP A 88 9.25 -8.78 -4.45
C ASP A 88 9.95 -7.70 -5.29
N LYS A 89 9.20 -7.01 -6.16
CA LYS A 89 9.71 -5.87 -6.95
C LYS A 89 10.14 -4.69 -6.08
N LEU A 90 9.44 -4.43 -4.97
CA LEU A 90 9.79 -3.36 -4.05
C LEU A 90 11.02 -3.74 -3.22
N LEU A 91 11.08 -4.97 -2.71
CA LEU A 91 12.17 -5.49 -1.87
C LEU A 91 13.48 -5.73 -2.65
N SER A 92 13.41 -6.05 -3.94
CA SER A 92 14.59 -6.24 -4.80
C SER A 92 15.34 -4.94 -5.13
N ARG A 93 14.78 -3.78 -4.77
CA ARG A 93 15.47 -2.50 -4.91
C ARG A 93 16.47 -2.35 -3.77
N LYS A 94 17.70 -1.95 -4.08
CA LYS A 94 18.68 -1.64 -3.04
C LYS A 94 18.13 -0.52 -2.14
N PRO A 95 18.25 -0.64 -0.79
CA PRO A 95 17.98 0.49 0.07
C PRO A 95 18.88 1.67 -0.35
N TYR A 96 18.33 2.88 -0.30
CA TYR A 96 19.12 4.09 -0.48
C TYR A 96 20.13 4.15 0.68
N PRO A 97 21.43 4.39 0.42
CA PRO A 97 22.47 4.41 1.45
C PRO A 97 22.24 5.48 2.51
#